data_AF-A0A7Z0T918-F1
#
_entry.id   AF-A0A7Z0T918-F1
#
_cell.length_a   1.000
_cell.length_b   1.000
_cell.length_c   1.000
_cell.angle_alpha   90.00
_cell.angle_beta   90.00
_cell.angle_gamma   90.00
#
_symmetry.space_group_name_H-M   'P 1'
#
loop_
_entity.id
_entity.type
_entity.pdbx_description
1 polymer ?
#
loop_
_entity_poly.entity_id
_entity_poly.type
_entity_poly.pdbx_seq_one_letter_code
_entity_poly.pdbx_strand_id
1 'polypeptide(L)'
;MAKLLDWIFGRHYDSSTPRVMPQVWPTTTTQPSQPTATPAAERLPPLKNWCHPFKDARDPLQQLTHLANATAGYYPLGRNGLWHGGVHFDSGTASSLDQSSVHCLADGEVVAYRIDTYSP
;
A
#
# COMPACT_ATOMS: atom_id res chain seq x y z
N MET A 1 -34.72 -5.54 -7.07
CA MET A 1 -33.38 -6.08 -6.73
C MET A 1 -32.40 -6.07 -7.91
N ALA A 2 -32.80 -6.29 -9.17
CA ALA A 2 -31.85 -6.31 -10.31
C ALA A 2 -31.31 -4.92 -10.75
N LYS A 3 -32.09 -3.85 -10.59
CA LYS A 3 -31.79 -2.54 -11.21
C LYS A 3 -30.64 -1.73 -10.59
N LEU A 4 -30.17 -2.08 -9.39
CA LEU A 4 -29.06 -1.35 -8.74
C LEU A 4 -27.69 -1.88 -9.17
N LEU A 5 -27.60 -3.19 -9.46
CA LEU A 5 -26.39 -3.83 -9.96
C LEU A 5 -26.10 -3.41 -11.41
N ASP A 6 -27.15 -3.26 -12.24
CA ASP A 6 -27.02 -2.81 -13.63
C ASP A 6 -26.52 -1.36 -13.78
N TRP A 7 -26.84 -0.49 -12.81
CA TRP A 7 -26.40 0.91 -12.80
C TRP A 7 -24.94 1.06 -12.35
N ILE A 8 -24.51 0.29 -11.35
CA ILE A 8 -23.13 0.35 -10.82
C ILE A 8 -22.11 -0.23 -11.81
N PHE A 9 -22.47 -1.30 -12.52
CA PHE A 9 -21.54 -2.01 -13.41
C PHE A 9 -21.75 -1.75 -14.89
N GLY A 10 -22.72 -0.90 -15.26
CA GLY A 10 -22.92 -0.31 -16.58
C GLY A 10 -22.31 -1.10 -17.73
N ARG A 11 -22.90 -2.24 -18.08
CA ARG A 11 -22.80 -2.85 -19.42
C ARG A 11 -23.69 -4.09 -19.51
N HIS A 12 -24.70 -4.00 -20.38
CA HIS A 12 -25.17 -5.18 -21.08
C HIS A 12 -23.97 -5.77 -21.83
N TYR A 13 -23.52 -6.94 -21.43
CA TYR A 13 -22.53 -7.71 -22.18
C TYR A 13 -23.26 -8.36 -23.36
N ASP A 14 -23.30 -7.67 -24.49
CA ASP A 14 -23.71 -8.27 -25.75
C ASP A 14 -22.54 -9.08 -26.31
N SER A 15 -22.63 -10.41 -26.18
CA SER A 15 -21.63 -11.36 -26.63
C SER A 15 -21.55 -11.51 -28.16
N SER A 16 -22.33 -10.75 -28.94
CA SER A 16 -22.42 -10.90 -30.40
C SER A 16 -21.55 -9.94 -31.21
N THR A 17 -20.79 -9.02 -30.58
CA THR A 17 -19.87 -8.13 -31.30
C THR A 17 -18.43 -8.66 -31.29
N PRO A 18 -17.81 -8.96 -32.45
CA PRO A 18 -16.39 -9.28 -32.48
C PRO A 18 -15.60 -8.03 -32.09
N ARG A 19 -14.98 -8.06 -30.91
CA ARG A 19 -14.10 -7.00 -30.41
C ARG A 19 -12.81 -7.02 -31.23
N VAL A 20 -12.77 -6.26 -32.33
CA VAL A 20 -11.49 -5.84 -32.91
C VAL A 20 -10.87 -4.88 -31.90
N MET A 21 -10.02 -5.41 -31.02
CA MET A 21 -9.17 -4.58 -30.18
C MET A 21 -8.22 -3.82 -31.10
N PRO A 22 -8.05 -2.50 -30.93
CA PRO A 22 -6.88 -1.84 -31.45
C PRO A 22 -5.65 -2.58 -30.92
N GLN A 23 -4.73 -2.94 -31.80
CA GLN A 23 -3.45 -3.50 -31.39
C GLN A 23 -2.77 -2.47 -30.48
N VAL A 24 -2.61 -2.83 -29.20
CA VAL A 24 -1.84 -2.02 -28.25
C VAL A 24 -0.39 -2.13 -28.67
N TRP A 25 0.12 -1.07 -29.31
CA TRP A 25 1.55 -0.99 -29.60
C TRP A 25 2.31 -0.83 -28.28
N PRO A 26 3.36 -1.61 -28.02
CA PRO A 26 4.23 -1.33 -26.90
C PRO A 26 4.76 0.10 -27.04
N THR A 27 4.68 0.89 -25.97
CA THR A 27 5.30 2.21 -25.92
C THR A 27 6.77 2.04 -26.27
N THR A 28 7.21 2.64 -27.38
CA THR A 28 8.60 2.57 -27.82
C THR A 28 9.48 3.22 -26.75
N THR A 29 10.12 2.36 -25.96
CA THR A 29 11.30 2.64 -25.14
C THR A 29 11.08 3.53 -23.91
N THR A 30 10.56 2.95 -22.83
CA THR A 30 11.15 3.19 -21.51
C THR A 30 12.25 2.15 -21.34
N GLN A 31 13.46 2.44 -21.82
CA GLN A 31 14.62 1.63 -21.44
C GLN A 31 14.75 1.73 -19.92
N PRO A 32 14.89 0.62 -19.18
CA PRO A 32 15.28 0.70 -17.79
C PRO A 32 16.63 1.42 -17.76
N SER A 33 16.64 2.63 -17.18
CA SER A 33 17.88 3.34 -16.88
C SER A 33 18.76 2.39 -16.07
N GLN A 34 19.91 2.01 -16.62
CA GLN A 34 20.89 1.22 -15.87
C GLN A 34 21.22 2.02 -14.61
N PRO A 35 21.05 1.44 -13.40
CA PRO A 35 21.50 2.11 -12.20
C PRO A 35 22.99 2.33 -12.34
N THR A 36 23.43 3.59 -12.29
CA THR A 36 24.84 3.94 -12.15
C THR A 36 25.37 3.13 -10.96
N ALA A 37 26.41 2.32 -11.18
CA ALA A 37 26.95 1.47 -10.12
C ALA A 37 27.44 2.38 -8.99
N THR A 38 26.70 2.38 -7.88
CA THR A 38 27.10 3.06 -6.65
C THR A 38 28.49 2.54 -6.24
N PRO A 39 29.47 3.42 -5.94
CA PRO A 39 30.79 3.00 -5.49
C PRO A 39 30.67 2.00 -4.33
N ALA A 40 31.50 0.96 -4.32
CA ALA A 40 31.45 -0.11 -3.30
C ALA A 40 31.58 0.41 -1.84
N ALA A 41 32.17 1.60 -1.66
CA ALA A 41 32.29 2.30 -0.38
C ALA A 41 30.95 2.77 0.20
N GLU A 42 29.88 2.78 -0.59
CA GLU A 42 28.54 3.28 -0.20
C GLU A 42 27.52 2.14 -0.03
N ARG A 43 27.93 0.88 -0.23
CA ARG A 43 27.02 -0.26 -0.09
C ARG A 43 26.81 -0.58 1.39
N LEU A 44 25.69 -0.12 1.93
CA LEU A 44 25.24 -0.48 3.29
C LEU A 44 25.09 -2.01 3.43
N PRO A 45 25.42 -2.59 4.60
CA PRO A 45 25.20 -4.01 4.85
C PRO A 45 23.70 -4.35 4.77
N PRO A 46 23.34 -5.58 4.35
CA PRO A 46 21.96 -6.03 4.36
C PRO A 46 21.36 -5.93 5.77
N LEU A 47 20.11 -5.45 5.85
CA LEU A 47 19.34 -5.41 7.08
C LEU A 47 19.10 -6.83 7.60
N LYS A 48 19.45 -7.05 8.88
CA LYS A 48 19.31 -8.36 9.52
C LYS A 48 18.07 -8.45 10.40
N ASN A 49 17.71 -7.34 11.05
CA ASN A 49 16.63 -7.31 12.00
C ASN A 49 15.45 -6.54 11.40
N TRP A 50 14.31 -7.22 11.38
CA TRP A 50 13.03 -6.64 10.98
C TRP A 50 12.01 -6.90 12.08
N CYS A 51 11.11 -5.96 12.32
CA CYS A 51 9.98 -6.17 13.20
C CYS A 51 8.75 -5.39 12.77
N HIS A 52 7.59 -5.87 13.22
CA HIS A 52 6.34 -5.12 13.07
C HIS A 52 6.38 -3.86 13.96
N PRO A 53 5.92 -2.68 13.48
CA PRO A 53 5.98 -1.42 14.22
C PRO A 53 5.26 -1.45 15.57
N PHE A 54 4.32 -2.38 15.77
CA PHE A 54 3.57 -2.58 17.02
C PHE A 54 3.83 -3.93 17.70
N LYS A 55 4.93 -4.62 17.34
CA LYS A 55 5.29 -5.97 17.84
C LYS A 55 4.18 -7.02 17.70
N ASP A 56 3.28 -6.81 16.75
CA ASP A 56 2.21 -7.74 16.44
C ASP A 56 2.81 -9.06 15.92
N ALA A 57 2.51 -10.15 16.63
CA ALA A 57 3.00 -11.50 16.34
C ALA A 57 1.94 -12.41 15.70
N ARG A 58 0.75 -11.87 15.38
CA ARG A 58 -0.28 -12.61 14.63
C ARG A 58 0.23 -13.00 13.25
N ASP A 59 -0.45 -13.96 12.61
CA ASP A 59 -0.12 -14.27 11.22
C ASP A 59 -0.40 -13.08 10.28
N PRO A 60 0.32 -12.97 9.16
CA PRO A 60 0.20 -11.82 8.26
C PRO A 60 -1.22 -11.57 7.71
N LEU A 61 -2.04 -12.61 7.55
CA LEU A 61 -3.40 -12.45 7.03
C LEU A 61 -4.31 -11.86 8.10
N GLN A 62 -4.18 -12.29 9.35
CA GLN A 62 -4.85 -11.65 10.49
C GLN A 62 -4.39 -10.20 10.64
N GLN A 63 -3.08 -9.92 10.57
CA GLN A 63 -2.56 -8.55 10.60
C GLN A 63 -3.22 -7.68 9.53
N LEU A 64 -3.22 -8.14 8.27
CA LEU A 64 -3.86 -7.42 7.16
C LEU A 64 -5.36 -7.21 7.37
N THR A 65 -6.06 -8.23 7.89
CA THR A 65 -7.49 -8.16 8.18
C THR A 65 -7.80 -7.10 9.24
N HIS A 66 -6.96 -6.98 10.27
CA HIS A 66 -7.12 -5.94 11.28
C HIS A 66 -6.84 -4.54 10.73
N LEU A 67 -5.84 -4.39 9.87
CA LEU A 67 -5.54 -3.11 9.21
C LEU A 67 -6.65 -2.63 8.27
N ALA A 68 -7.53 -3.52 7.79
CA ALA A 68 -8.70 -3.15 7.00
C ALA A 68 -9.71 -2.28 7.78
N ASN A 69 -9.62 -2.23 9.12
CA ASN A 69 -10.49 -1.39 9.94
C ASN A 69 -10.07 0.09 9.99
N ALA A 70 -8.97 0.47 9.34
CA ALA A 70 -8.53 1.86 9.30
C ALA A 70 -9.59 2.79 8.70
N THR A 71 -9.91 3.88 9.41
CA THR A 71 -10.99 4.82 9.08
C THR A 71 -10.62 5.74 7.92
N ALA A 72 -9.33 6.09 7.79
CA ALA A 72 -8.83 6.94 6.71
C ALA A 72 -8.54 6.19 5.39
N GLY A 73 -8.96 4.93 5.28
CA GLY A 73 -8.65 4.03 4.17
C GLY A 73 -7.64 2.96 4.59
N TYR A 74 -7.60 1.85 3.84
CA TYR A 74 -6.83 0.65 4.15
C TYR A 74 -6.04 0.19 2.93
N TYR A 75 -4.85 -0.38 3.15
CA TYR A 75 -4.01 -0.85 2.05
C TYR A 75 -4.77 -1.80 1.11
N PRO A 76 -4.71 -1.60 -0.23
CA PRO A 76 -3.88 -0.63 -0.95
C PRO A 76 -4.60 0.67 -1.38
N LEU A 77 -5.76 0.99 -0.80
CA LEU A 77 -6.61 2.11 -1.22
C LEU A 77 -6.85 3.14 -0.10
N GLY A 78 -6.77 4.42 -0.45
CA GLY A 78 -7.21 5.50 0.43
C GLY A 78 -8.74 5.56 0.57
N ARG A 79 -9.24 6.36 1.51
CA ARG A 79 -10.69 6.58 1.73
C ARG A 79 -11.45 7.04 0.47
N ASN A 80 -10.77 7.68 -0.48
CA ASN A 80 -11.32 8.13 -1.75
C ASN A 80 -11.28 7.06 -2.88
N GLY A 81 -10.84 5.83 -2.58
CA GLY A 81 -10.73 4.74 -3.55
C GLY A 81 -9.51 4.83 -4.48
N LEU A 82 -8.60 5.79 -4.27
CA LEU A 82 -7.35 5.88 -5.03
C LEU A 82 -6.26 5.00 -4.42
N TRP A 83 -5.30 4.59 -5.24
CA TRP A 83 -4.14 3.82 -4.78
C TRP A 83 -3.33 4.60 -3.73
N HIS A 84 -2.87 3.88 -2.71
CA HIS A 84 -2.12 4.41 -1.58
C HIS A 84 -0.93 3.48 -1.27
N GLY A 85 0.27 4.04 -1.26
CA GLY A 85 1.54 3.30 -1.10
C GLY A 85 1.92 2.96 0.36
N GLY A 86 0.99 3.05 1.30
CA GLY A 86 1.24 2.86 2.73
C GLY A 86 0.11 2.14 3.45
N VAL A 87 0.22 2.09 4.78
CA VAL A 87 -0.81 1.58 5.70
C VAL A 87 -1.16 2.67 6.70
N HIS A 88 -2.39 2.67 7.18
CA HIS A 88 -2.85 3.58 8.22
C HIS A 88 -2.99 2.85 9.55
N PHE A 89 -2.51 3.50 10.61
CA PHE A 89 -2.77 3.11 11.99
C PHE A 89 -3.55 4.25 12.63
N ASP A 90 -4.85 4.06 12.78
CA ASP A 90 -5.76 5.08 13.32
C ASP A 90 -6.71 4.47 14.36
N SER A 91 -7.69 5.23 14.82
CA SER A 91 -8.65 4.80 15.82
C SER A 91 -9.39 3.51 15.45
N GLY A 92 -9.55 3.21 14.16
CA GLY A 92 -10.19 1.99 13.70
C GLY A 92 -9.34 0.73 13.91
N THR A 93 -8.01 0.86 13.97
CA THR A 93 -7.09 -0.25 14.23
C THR A 93 -6.66 -0.35 15.70
N ALA A 94 -6.94 0.68 16.50
CA ALA A 94 -6.52 0.79 17.91
C ALA A 94 -7.17 -0.24 18.86
N SER A 95 -8.27 -0.89 18.47
CA SER A 95 -8.85 -2.00 19.24
C SER A 95 -7.99 -3.26 19.21
N SER A 96 -7.08 -3.36 18.23
CA SER A 96 -6.34 -4.57 17.91
C SER A 96 -4.82 -4.39 17.95
N LEU A 97 -4.36 -3.15 18.10
CA LEU A 97 -2.96 -2.76 18.14
C LEU A 97 -2.78 -1.76 19.29
N ASP A 98 -1.82 -2.02 20.15
CA ASP A 98 -1.38 -1.02 21.14
C ASP A 98 -0.61 0.09 20.44
N GLN A 99 -1.26 1.24 20.24
CA GLN A 99 -0.69 2.40 19.56
C GLN A 99 -0.02 3.40 20.52
N SER A 100 0.27 3.01 21.77
CA SER A 100 0.98 3.87 22.73
C SER A 100 2.43 4.18 22.33
N SER A 101 3.02 3.35 21.47
CA SER A 101 4.36 3.54 20.94
C SER A 101 4.49 2.93 19.54
N VAL A 102 5.51 3.35 18.80
CA VAL A 102 5.89 2.76 17.52
C VAL A 102 7.36 2.34 17.58
N HIS A 103 7.64 1.18 17.01
CA HIS A 103 9.00 0.64 16.90
C HIS A 103 9.53 0.80 15.47
N CYS A 104 10.84 1.00 15.35
CA CYS A 104 11.51 0.98 14.05
C CYS A 104 11.30 -0.37 13.37
N LEU A 105 10.96 -0.34 12.06
CA LEU A 105 10.78 -1.56 11.28
C LEU A 105 12.08 -2.35 11.13
N ALA A 106 13.21 -1.66 11.08
CA ALA A 106 14.54 -2.22 10.98
C ALA A 106 15.57 -1.30 11.64
N ASP A 107 16.79 -1.81 11.83
CA ASP A 107 17.92 -1.01 12.31
C ASP A 107 18.31 0.05 11.26
N GLY A 108 18.73 1.23 11.71
CA GLY A 108 19.15 2.31 10.82
C GLY A 108 19.38 3.62 11.55
N GLU A 109 19.54 4.69 10.78
CA GLU A 109 19.74 6.05 11.27
C GLU A 109 18.50 6.91 10.95
N VAL A 110 18.06 7.69 11.94
CA VAL A 110 17.00 8.69 11.75
C VAL A 110 17.62 9.94 11.14
N VAL A 111 17.43 10.13 9.83
CA VAL A 111 17.99 11.27 9.08
C VAL A 111 17.03 12.48 9.01
N ALA A 112 15.75 12.27 9.33
CA ALA A 112 14.73 13.32 9.41
C ALA A 112 13.58 12.86 10.31
N TYR A 113 13.05 13.75 11.13
CA TYR A 113 11.84 13.50 11.92
C TYR A 113 11.06 14.78 12.17
N ARG A 114 9.74 14.63 12.31
CA ARG A 114 8.82 15.65 12.83
C ARG A 114 7.75 14.91 13.60
N ILE A 115 7.48 15.37 14.82
CA ILE A 115 6.39 14.85 15.64
C ILE A 115 5.42 16.00 15.84
N ASP A 116 4.21 15.84 15.30
CA ASP A 116 3.16 16.84 15.45
C ASP A 116 2.49 16.69 16.81
N THR A 117 2.32 17.81 17.51
CA THR A 117 1.48 17.88 18.71
C THR A 117 -0.01 18.00 18.36
N TYR A 118 -0.32 18.38 17.11
CA TYR A 118 -1.67 18.51 16.57
C TYR A 118 -1.69 18.07 15.09
N SER A 119 -2.55 17.11 14.76
CA SER A 119 -2.89 16.75 13.38
C SER A 119 -4.31 17.23 13.07
N PRO A 120 -4.57 17.84 11.90
CA PRO A 120 -5.91 18.27 11.48
C PRO A 120 -6.90 17.10 11.32
#